data_AF-A0A1W2ED51-F1
#
_entry.id   AF-A0A1W2ED51-F1
#
_cell.length_a   1.000
_cell.length_b   1.000
_cell.length_c   1.000
_cell.angle_alpha   90.00
_cell.angle_beta   90.00
_cell.angle_gamma   90.00
#
_symmetry.space_group_name_H-M   'P 1'
#
loop_
_entity.id
_entity.type
_entity.pdbx_description
1 polymer ?
#
loop_
_entity_poly.entity_id
_entity_poly.type
_entity_poly.pdbx_seq_one_letter_code
_entity_poly.pdbx_strand_id
1 'polypeptide(L)'
;MEQLPEPTRSARNVVTLTGAVCSELLPGFSVLKELYGIYLDRKIEHHREELVKAIEAKGISALSELSDEQAEFLLPAAYRFFEQVRLGEFSHNLKILAAFIAGCVVQRSCPAEAGEVGRFARQLEYLDIQTLNVLSASLKLRTKIPLEVNPNEPFVSGGGILYHFPEFFSEADGPKIRSSLAILSSRGFLYPDGGSETGKTEESYYLTQDAWLLHDYLQQ
;
A
#
# COMPACT_ATOMS: atom_id res chain seq x y z
N MET A 1 -16.78 0.07 -39.93
CA MET A 1 -16.92 -0.18 -38.48
C MET A 1 -15.75 -1.06 -38.10
N GLU A 2 -14.70 -0.46 -37.54
CA GLU A 2 -13.52 -1.18 -37.05
C GLU A 2 -13.95 -2.11 -35.91
N GLN A 3 -13.68 -3.40 -36.09
CA GLN A 3 -13.82 -4.39 -35.02
C GLN A 3 -12.82 -4.06 -33.93
N LEU A 4 -13.32 -3.75 -32.73
CA LEU A 4 -12.50 -3.65 -31.53
C LEU A 4 -11.76 -4.99 -31.31
N PRO A 5 -10.46 -4.99 -31.02
CA PRO A 5 -9.72 -6.23 -30.81
C PRO A 5 -10.29 -7.00 -29.61
N GLU A 6 -10.57 -8.30 -29.80
CA GLU A 6 -11.02 -9.17 -28.72
C GLU A 6 -9.96 -9.22 -27.59
N PRO A 7 -10.38 -9.16 -26.31
CA PRO A 7 -9.46 -9.32 -25.19
C PRO A 7 -8.80 -10.71 -25.28
N THR A 8 -7.48 -10.70 -25.44
CA THR A 8 -6.63 -11.90 -25.59
C THR A 8 -6.78 -12.84 -24.38
N ARG A 9 -6.59 -14.14 -24.63
CA ARG A 9 -6.69 -15.27 -23.67
C ARG A 9 -5.97 -15.06 -22.32
N SER A 10 -5.01 -14.14 -22.25
CA SER A 10 -4.27 -13.74 -21.04
C SER A 10 -5.16 -13.15 -19.94
N ALA A 11 -6.06 -12.22 -20.28
CA ALA A 11 -6.95 -11.58 -19.31
C ALA A 11 -7.90 -12.59 -18.64
N ARG A 12 -8.31 -13.62 -19.38
CA ARG A 12 -9.15 -14.71 -18.84
C ARG A 12 -8.44 -15.53 -17.77
N ASN A 13 -7.12 -15.72 -17.85
CA ASN A 13 -6.40 -16.56 -16.89
C ASN A 13 -6.12 -15.82 -15.58
N VAL A 14 -5.83 -14.52 -15.61
CA VAL A 14 -5.77 -13.68 -14.41
C VAL A 14 -7.11 -13.71 -13.68
N VAL A 15 -8.20 -13.48 -14.44
CA VAL A 15 -9.58 -13.58 -13.96
C VAL A 15 -9.89 -14.98 -13.43
N THR A 16 -9.37 -16.04 -14.04
CA THR A 16 -9.62 -17.42 -13.61
C THR A 16 -8.88 -17.77 -12.33
N LEU A 17 -7.62 -17.34 -12.16
CA LEU A 17 -6.82 -17.61 -10.97
C LEU A 17 -7.32 -16.80 -9.76
N THR A 18 -7.53 -15.48 -9.95
CA THR A 18 -8.15 -14.65 -8.90
C THR A 18 -9.59 -15.07 -8.64
N GLY A 19 -10.34 -15.44 -9.68
CA GLY A 19 -11.69 -16.01 -9.57
C GLY A 19 -11.73 -17.33 -8.80
N ALA A 20 -10.71 -18.19 -8.92
CA ALA A 20 -10.58 -19.41 -8.15
C ALA A 20 -10.32 -19.13 -6.65
N VAL A 21 -9.50 -18.12 -6.33
CA VAL A 21 -9.32 -17.67 -4.94
C VAL A 21 -10.60 -17.08 -4.37
N CYS A 22 -11.36 -16.34 -5.19
CA CYS A 22 -12.62 -15.74 -4.75
C CYS A 22 -13.72 -16.79 -4.51
N SER A 23 -13.73 -17.88 -5.29
CA SER A 23 -14.74 -18.94 -5.15
C SER A 23 -14.53 -19.84 -3.92
N GLU A 24 -13.29 -19.99 -3.45
CA GLU A 24 -12.97 -20.76 -2.23
C GLU A 24 -13.33 -20.03 -0.92
N LEU A 25 -13.54 -18.71 -0.94
CA LEU A 25 -13.68 -17.89 0.27
C LEU A 25 -15.13 -17.72 0.80
N LEU A 26 -16.14 -18.44 0.29
CA LEU A 26 -17.57 -18.12 0.55
C LEU A 26 -18.45 -19.29 1.12
N PRO A 27 -18.50 -19.56 2.44
CA PRO A 27 -19.41 -20.57 3.03
C PRO A 27 -20.84 -20.07 3.36
N GLY A 28 -21.86 -20.93 3.22
CA GLY A 28 -23.33 -20.71 3.06
C GLY A 28 -24.16 -20.07 4.20
N PHE A 29 -25.26 -19.38 3.79
CA PHE A 29 -26.59 -19.07 4.42
C PHE A 29 -27.37 -18.18 3.40
N SER A 30 -28.71 -18.18 3.25
CA SER A 30 -29.28 -18.19 1.88
C SER A 30 -29.95 -16.95 1.21
N VAL A 31 -30.14 -15.76 1.80
CA VAL A 31 -30.73 -14.62 1.03
C VAL A 31 -30.04 -13.29 1.32
N LEU A 32 -29.89 -12.92 2.59
CA LEU A 32 -29.06 -11.77 2.96
C LEU A 32 -27.59 -11.98 2.60
N LYS A 33 -27.12 -13.23 2.59
CA LYS A 33 -25.82 -13.60 2.03
C LYS A 33 -25.79 -13.53 0.50
N GLU A 34 -26.90 -13.71 -0.20
CA GLU A 34 -26.88 -13.56 -1.67
C GLU A 34 -26.70 -12.09 -2.01
N LEU A 35 -27.38 -11.18 -1.33
CA LEU A 35 -27.17 -9.74 -1.51
C LEU A 35 -25.78 -9.29 -1.02
N TYR A 36 -25.36 -9.75 0.16
CA TYR A 36 -24.02 -9.47 0.68
C TYR A 36 -22.93 -10.13 -0.17
N GLY A 37 -23.20 -11.31 -0.74
CA GLY A 37 -22.36 -12.03 -1.67
C GLY A 37 -22.22 -11.27 -2.97
N ILE A 38 -23.32 -10.84 -3.59
CA ILE A 38 -23.30 -9.98 -4.79
C ILE A 38 -22.55 -8.67 -4.50
N TYR A 39 -22.75 -8.06 -3.33
CA TYR A 39 -22.01 -6.86 -2.92
C TYR A 39 -20.52 -7.13 -2.77
N LEU A 40 -20.16 -8.22 -2.08
CA LEU A 40 -18.77 -8.61 -1.86
C LEU A 40 -18.10 -9.03 -3.17
N ASP A 41 -18.79 -9.75 -4.04
CA ASP A 41 -18.34 -10.14 -5.38
C ASP A 41 -18.06 -8.91 -6.23
N ARG A 42 -18.96 -7.91 -6.23
CA ARG A 42 -18.72 -6.62 -6.90
C ARG A 42 -17.50 -5.89 -6.32
N LYS A 43 -17.34 -5.92 -4.99
CA LYS A 43 -16.22 -5.26 -4.30
C LYS A 43 -14.89 -5.96 -4.59
N ILE A 44 -14.88 -7.28 -4.55
CA ILE A 44 -13.77 -8.15 -4.92
C ILE A 44 -13.40 -7.91 -6.38
N GLU A 45 -14.37 -7.90 -7.29
CA GLU A 45 -14.13 -7.68 -8.72
C GLU A 45 -13.55 -6.29 -8.98
N HIS A 46 -14.09 -5.26 -8.32
CA HIS A 46 -13.54 -3.91 -8.40
C HIS A 46 -12.07 -3.85 -7.96
N HIS A 47 -11.74 -4.43 -6.80
CA HIS A 47 -10.36 -4.42 -6.30
C HIS A 47 -9.44 -5.42 -7.02
N ARG A 48 -10.00 -6.46 -7.64
CA ARG A 48 -9.30 -7.34 -8.58
C ARG A 48 -8.82 -6.51 -9.78
N GLU A 49 -9.67 -5.69 -10.37
CA GLU A 49 -9.26 -4.80 -11.45
C GLU A 49 -8.17 -3.81 -11.00
N GLU A 50 -8.21 -3.30 -9.77
CA GLU A 50 -7.16 -2.42 -9.25
C GLU A 50 -5.81 -3.13 -9.13
N LEU A 51 -5.80 -4.36 -8.59
CA LEU A 51 -4.59 -5.17 -8.51
C LEU A 51 -4.02 -5.50 -9.89
N VAL A 52 -4.88 -5.88 -10.83
CA VAL A 52 -4.48 -6.20 -12.21
C VAL A 52 -3.90 -4.96 -12.89
N LYS A 53 -4.59 -3.81 -12.83
CA LYS A 53 -4.10 -2.55 -13.40
C LYS A 53 -2.76 -2.13 -12.79
N ALA A 54 -2.57 -2.35 -11.49
CA ALA A 54 -1.30 -2.06 -10.84
C ALA A 54 -0.15 -2.94 -11.37
N ILE A 55 -0.39 -4.24 -11.57
CA ILE A 55 0.59 -5.18 -12.14
C ILE A 55 0.88 -4.85 -13.61
N GLU A 56 -0.16 -4.59 -14.41
CA GLU A 56 -0.04 -4.21 -15.81
C GLU A 56 0.76 -2.91 -15.97
N ALA A 57 0.56 -1.93 -15.09
CA ALA A 57 1.32 -0.68 -15.08
C ALA A 57 2.83 -0.87 -14.87
N LYS A 58 3.24 -1.99 -14.26
CA LYS A 58 4.65 -2.36 -14.08
C LYS A 58 5.22 -3.20 -15.23
N GLY A 59 4.45 -3.38 -16.31
CA GLY A 59 4.91 -3.99 -17.56
C GLY A 59 4.63 -5.49 -17.70
N ILE A 60 3.89 -6.11 -16.76
CA ILE A 60 3.42 -7.50 -16.89
C ILE A 60 1.99 -7.46 -17.41
N SER A 61 1.86 -7.69 -18.72
CA SER A 61 0.56 -7.65 -19.40
C SER A 61 -0.14 -9.02 -19.38
N ALA A 62 0.60 -10.07 -19.02
CA ALA A 62 0.08 -11.43 -19.00
C ALA A 62 0.71 -12.30 -17.91
N LEU A 63 -0.08 -13.21 -17.30
CA LEU A 63 0.47 -14.23 -16.39
C LEU A 63 1.51 -15.13 -17.07
N SER A 64 1.43 -15.30 -18.39
CA SER A 64 2.44 -16.05 -19.15
C SER A 64 3.80 -15.35 -19.21
N GLU A 65 3.86 -14.07 -18.84
CA GLU A 65 5.11 -13.32 -18.69
C GLU A 65 5.68 -13.45 -17.28
N LEU A 66 4.93 -14.04 -16.33
CA LEU A 66 5.45 -14.36 -15.00
C LEU A 66 6.39 -15.56 -15.08
N SER A 67 7.54 -15.44 -14.44
CA SER A 67 8.33 -16.62 -14.06
C SER A 67 7.60 -17.42 -12.98
N ASP A 68 7.98 -18.68 -12.81
CA ASP A 68 7.44 -19.55 -11.76
C ASP A 68 7.61 -18.92 -10.37
N GLU A 69 8.75 -18.27 -10.12
CA GLU A 69 9.05 -17.55 -8.88
C GLU A 69 8.07 -16.38 -8.62
N GLN A 70 7.74 -15.62 -9.68
CA GLN A 70 6.78 -14.52 -9.57
C GLN A 70 5.35 -15.04 -9.33
N ALA A 71 5.00 -16.18 -9.92
CA ALA A 71 3.71 -16.83 -9.69
C ALA A 71 3.59 -17.40 -8.26
N GLU A 72 4.66 -18.01 -7.74
CA GLU A 72 4.75 -18.53 -6.38
C GLU A 72 4.60 -17.43 -5.32
N PHE A 73 5.07 -16.21 -5.60
CA PHE A 73 4.82 -15.05 -4.75
C PHE A 73 3.39 -14.48 -4.91
N LEU A 74 2.95 -14.28 -6.16
CA LEU A 74 1.71 -13.55 -6.46
C LEU A 74 0.47 -14.26 -5.90
N LEU A 75 0.42 -15.59 -5.96
CA LEU A 75 -0.71 -16.38 -5.47
C LEU A 75 -1.02 -16.12 -3.98
N PRO A 76 -0.10 -16.37 -3.03
CA PRO A 76 -0.34 -16.09 -1.62
C PRO A 76 -0.49 -14.58 -1.33
N ALA A 77 0.18 -13.70 -2.08
CA ALA A 77 0.01 -12.25 -1.96
C ALA A 77 -1.43 -11.80 -2.32
N ALA A 78 -1.97 -12.30 -3.43
CA ALA A 78 -3.32 -12.01 -3.87
C ALA A 78 -4.36 -12.53 -2.85
N TYR A 79 -4.15 -13.70 -2.27
CA TYR A 79 -5.01 -14.22 -1.20
C TYR A 79 -5.07 -13.23 -0.01
N ARG A 80 -3.91 -12.74 0.44
CA ARG A 80 -3.84 -11.75 1.54
C ARG A 80 -4.50 -10.42 1.18
N PHE A 81 -4.38 -9.99 -0.06
CA PHE A 81 -5.05 -8.80 -0.57
C PHE A 81 -6.58 -8.93 -0.52
N PHE A 82 -7.14 -10.02 -1.04
CA PHE A 82 -8.59 -10.24 -1.02
C PHE A 82 -9.14 -10.49 0.39
N GLU A 83 -8.32 -11.01 1.30
CA GLU A 83 -8.64 -11.05 2.73
C GLU A 83 -8.91 -9.63 3.27
N GLN A 84 -8.11 -8.62 2.89
CA GLN A 84 -8.34 -7.23 3.30
C GLN A 84 -9.62 -6.65 2.68
N VAL A 85 -9.90 -6.98 1.41
CA VAL A 85 -11.15 -6.56 0.74
C VAL A 85 -12.37 -7.07 1.51
N ARG A 86 -12.33 -8.35 1.91
CA ARG A 86 -13.35 -9.03 2.71
C ARG A 86 -13.50 -8.42 4.11
N LEU A 87 -12.40 -8.05 4.75
CA LEU A 87 -12.40 -7.39 6.06
C LEU A 87 -12.93 -5.94 6.02
N GLY A 88 -13.17 -5.39 4.83
CA GLY A 88 -13.78 -4.07 4.69
C GLY A 88 -12.77 -2.93 4.70
N GLU A 89 -11.50 -3.20 4.41
CA GLU A 89 -10.45 -2.18 4.37
C GLU A 89 -10.79 -1.02 3.43
N PHE A 90 -10.25 0.16 3.72
CA PHE A 90 -10.46 1.37 2.92
C PHE A 90 -9.86 1.22 1.52
N SER A 91 -10.58 1.70 0.50
CA SER A 91 -10.17 1.57 -0.90
C SER A 91 -8.82 2.23 -1.18
N HIS A 92 -8.48 3.33 -0.53
CA HIS A 92 -7.17 3.97 -0.72
C HIS A 92 -6.02 3.12 -0.13
N ASN A 93 -6.26 2.37 0.95
CA ASN A 93 -5.28 1.44 1.52
C ASN A 93 -5.08 0.22 0.60
N LEU A 94 -6.18 -0.29 0.04
CA LEU A 94 -6.15 -1.38 -0.94
C LEU A 94 -5.38 -0.96 -2.21
N LYS A 95 -5.53 0.27 -2.69
CA LYS A 95 -4.73 0.80 -3.81
C LYS A 95 -3.23 0.79 -3.53
N ILE A 96 -2.83 1.21 -2.32
CA ILE A 96 -1.43 1.19 -1.90
C ILE A 96 -0.91 -0.25 -1.82
N LEU A 97 -1.70 -1.16 -1.24
CA LEU A 97 -1.34 -2.58 -1.14
C LEU A 97 -1.23 -3.25 -2.51
N ALA A 98 -2.12 -2.91 -3.46
CA ALA A 98 -2.05 -3.38 -4.84
C ALA A 98 -0.78 -2.88 -5.55
N ALA A 99 -0.42 -1.61 -5.39
CA ALA A 99 0.81 -1.05 -5.95
C ALA A 99 2.07 -1.68 -5.32
N PHE A 100 2.04 -1.96 -4.01
CA PHE A 100 3.11 -2.68 -3.32
C PHE A 100 3.29 -4.09 -3.89
N ILE A 101 2.21 -4.87 -4.02
CA ILE A 101 2.25 -6.22 -4.60
C ILE A 101 2.79 -6.17 -6.03
N ALA A 102 2.31 -5.23 -6.85
CA ALA A 102 2.79 -5.06 -8.22
C ALA A 102 4.29 -4.75 -8.29
N GLY A 103 4.79 -3.89 -7.39
CA GLY A 103 6.23 -3.61 -7.28
C GLY A 103 7.04 -4.85 -6.88
N CYS A 104 6.53 -5.65 -5.94
CA CYS A 104 7.18 -6.89 -5.51
C CYS A 104 7.27 -7.91 -6.65
N VAL A 105 6.20 -8.05 -7.44
CA VAL A 105 6.16 -9.01 -8.57
C VAL A 105 7.26 -8.70 -9.61
N VAL A 106 7.53 -7.43 -9.91
CA VAL A 106 8.50 -7.06 -10.96
C VAL A 106 9.96 -7.10 -10.46
N GLN A 107 10.18 -7.04 -9.16
CA GLN A 107 11.54 -7.08 -8.60
C GLN A 107 12.15 -8.48 -8.71
N ARG A 108 13.01 -8.67 -9.72
CA ARG A 108 13.78 -9.92 -9.98
C ARG A 108 14.75 -10.33 -8.87
N SER A 109 14.92 -9.51 -7.83
CA SER A 109 15.97 -9.66 -6.82
C SER A 109 15.52 -9.29 -5.40
N CYS A 110 14.26 -9.53 -5.04
CA CYS A 110 13.81 -9.34 -3.66
C CYS A 110 13.47 -10.67 -2.98
N PRO A 111 13.94 -10.90 -1.74
CA PRO A 111 13.45 -11.99 -0.88
C PRO A 111 12.12 -11.61 -0.22
N ALA A 112 11.24 -10.88 -0.91
CA ALA A 112 9.94 -10.50 -0.36
C ALA A 112 9.09 -11.75 -0.20
N GLU A 113 9.06 -12.31 1.01
CA GLU A 113 8.18 -13.42 1.32
C GLU A 113 6.73 -12.94 1.26
N ALA A 114 5.80 -13.81 0.87
CA ALA A 114 4.37 -13.48 0.90
C ALA A 114 3.88 -13.01 2.29
N GLY A 115 4.62 -13.30 3.36
CA GLY A 115 4.41 -12.78 4.71
C GLY A 115 4.53 -11.25 4.81
N GLU A 116 5.34 -10.61 3.97
CA GLU A 116 5.49 -9.15 3.96
C GLU A 116 4.20 -8.44 3.54
N VAL A 117 3.43 -9.02 2.61
CA VAL A 117 2.13 -8.48 2.18
C VAL A 117 1.16 -8.44 3.36
N GLY A 118 1.14 -9.49 4.20
CA GLY A 118 0.31 -9.54 5.40
C GLY A 118 0.75 -8.51 6.45
N ARG A 119 2.07 -8.32 6.60
CA ARG A 119 2.62 -7.28 7.47
C ARG A 119 2.23 -5.88 7.00
N PHE A 120 2.44 -5.55 5.73
CA PHE A 120 2.09 -4.25 5.17
C PHE A 120 0.59 -3.98 5.20
N ALA A 121 -0.25 -4.99 4.91
CA ALA A 121 -1.70 -4.88 5.05
C ALA A 121 -2.09 -4.44 6.47
N ARG A 122 -1.48 -5.04 7.51
CA ARG A 122 -1.71 -4.67 8.91
C ARG A 122 -1.20 -3.27 9.26
N GLN A 123 -0.08 -2.85 8.68
CA GLN A 123 0.43 -1.49 8.90
C GLN A 123 -0.50 -0.43 8.28
N LEU A 124 -1.09 -0.72 7.12
CA LEU A 124 -2.05 0.15 6.42
C LEU A 124 -3.46 0.12 7.02
N GLU A 125 -3.78 -0.89 7.83
CA GLU A 125 -5.15 -1.17 8.28
C GLU A 125 -5.83 0.06 8.90
N TYR A 126 -6.97 0.49 8.35
CA TYR A 126 -7.72 1.68 8.79
C TYR A 126 -6.95 3.01 8.83
N LEU A 127 -5.83 3.15 8.12
CA LEU A 127 -5.20 4.46 7.96
C LEU A 127 -6.11 5.36 7.12
N ASP A 128 -6.38 6.57 7.62
CA ASP A 128 -7.17 7.56 6.88
C ASP A 128 -6.32 8.34 5.87
N ILE A 129 -6.98 9.05 4.97
CA ILE A 129 -6.32 9.83 3.90
C ILE A 129 -5.33 10.84 4.49
N GLN A 130 -5.69 11.47 5.61
CA GLN A 130 -4.83 12.45 6.27
C GLN A 130 -3.52 11.82 6.73
N THR A 131 -3.59 10.65 7.38
CA THR A 131 -2.42 9.93 7.86
C THR A 131 -1.55 9.42 6.72
N LEU A 132 -2.15 9.00 5.60
CA LEU A 132 -1.41 8.64 4.39
C LEU A 132 -0.74 9.84 3.72
N ASN A 133 -1.36 11.01 3.75
CA ASN A 133 -0.74 12.24 3.28
C ASN A 133 0.48 12.60 4.13
N VAL A 134 0.39 12.44 5.46
CA VAL A 134 1.51 12.62 6.38
C VAL A 134 2.62 11.59 6.11
N LEU A 135 2.28 10.32 5.85
CA LEU A 135 3.26 9.29 5.46
C LEU A 135 3.95 9.68 4.14
N SER A 136 3.18 10.08 3.13
CA SER A 136 3.69 10.52 1.83
C SER A 136 4.64 11.73 1.96
N ALA A 137 4.27 12.72 2.77
CA ALA A 137 5.12 13.87 3.07
C ALA A 137 6.41 13.43 3.80
N SER A 138 6.29 12.54 4.78
CA SER A 138 7.44 11.99 5.53
C SER A 138 8.44 11.32 4.60
N LEU A 139 7.98 10.48 3.67
CA LEU A 139 8.83 9.83 2.66
C LEU A 139 9.52 10.84 1.73
N LYS A 140 8.84 11.93 1.39
CA LYS A 140 9.36 12.97 0.49
C LYS A 140 10.30 13.95 1.17
N LEU A 141 10.30 14.06 2.50
CA LEU A 141 11.14 15.03 3.23
C LEU A 141 12.63 14.93 2.87
N ARG A 142 13.15 13.73 2.65
CA ARG A 142 14.55 13.52 2.24
C ARG A 142 14.93 14.26 0.96
N THR A 143 13.99 14.45 0.04
CA THR A 143 14.22 15.17 -1.22
C THR A 143 14.24 16.69 -1.04
N LYS A 144 13.73 17.19 0.09
CA LYS A 144 13.55 18.61 0.41
C LYS A 144 14.58 19.14 1.41
N ILE A 145 15.14 18.27 2.26
CA ILE A 145 16.13 18.64 3.27
C ILE A 145 17.53 18.45 2.68
N PRO A 146 18.36 19.51 2.57
CA PRO A 146 19.76 19.36 2.22
C PRO A 146 20.46 18.47 3.26
N LEU A 147 21.14 17.42 2.81
CA LEU A 147 21.85 16.43 3.67
C LEU A 147 23.00 17.01 4.50
N GLU A 148 23.19 18.34 4.49
CA GLU A 148 24.34 19.03 5.08
C GLU A 148 24.26 19.15 6.62
N VAL A 149 23.10 18.93 7.24
CA VAL A 149 22.92 19.14 8.70
C VAL A 149 23.03 17.85 9.51
N ASN A 150 22.78 16.68 8.92
CA ASN A 150 23.08 15.38 9.54
C ASN A 150 23.09 14.28 8.47
N PRO A 151 24.27 13.74 8.08
CA PRO A 151 24.38 12.85 6.92
C PRO A 151 23.71 11.47 7.10
N ASN A 152 23.29 11.12 8.32
CA ASN A 152 22.90 9.75 8.65
C ASN A 152 21.40 9.47 8.76
N GLU A 153 20.49 10.45 8.84
CA GLU A 153 19.04 10.23 8.63
C GLU A 153 18.26 11.56 8.75
N PRO A 154 17.46 11.97 7.75
CA PRO A 154 16.54 13.09 7.91
C PRO A 154 15.44 12.71 8.90
N PHE A 155 15.27 13.50 9.95
CA PHE A 155 14.16 13.33 10.89
C PHE A 155 12.87 13.96 10.35
N VAL A 156 11.74 13.44 10.83
CA VAL A 156 10.38 13.84 10.50
C VAL A 156 9.77 14.48 11.74
N SER A 157 9.24 15.69 11.62
CA SER A 157 8.51 16.35 12.70
C SER A 157 7.27 17.06 12.16
N GLY A 158 6.35 17.42 13.05
CA GLY A 158 5.13 18.14 12.68
C GLY A 158 5.44 19.48 12.02
N GLY A 159 6.34 20.26 12.63
CA GLY A 159 6.84 21.52 12.08
C GLY A 159 7.56 21.34 10.74
N GLY A 160 8.39 20.31 10.61
CA GLY A 160 9.09 20.00 9.36
C GLY A 160 8.14 19.70 8.19
N ILE A 161 7.07 18.93 8.44
CA ILE A 161 6.04 18.64 7.43
C ILE A 161 5.31 19.92 7.03
N LEU A 162 4.86 20.73 8.00
CA LEU A 162 4.17 21.99 7.71
C LEU A 162 5.02 22.97 6.90
N TYR A 163 6.30 23.07 7.25
CA TYR A 163 7.24 23.99 6.59
C TYR A 163 7.54 23.58 5.14
N HIS A 164 7.76 22.28 4.89
CA HIS A 164 8.18 21.81 3.57
C HIS A 164 7.03 21.45 2.62
N PHE A 165 5.81 21.28 3.14
CA PHE A 165 4.61 20.90 2.37
C PHE A 165 3.39 21.80 2.64
N PRO A 166 3.52 23.14 2.60
CA PRO A 166 2.41 24.05 2.84
C PRO A 166 1.29 23.95 1.78
N GLU A 167 1.55 23.34 0.63
CA GLU A 167 0.55 23.07 -0.41
C GLU A 167 -0.43 21.95 -0.02
N PHE A 168 -0.07 21.11 0.95
CA PHE A 168 -0.90 19.99 1.41
C PHE A 168 -1.45 20.20 2.83
N PHE A 169 -0.84 21.07 3.62
CA PHE A 169 -1.17 21.26 5.03
C PHE A 169 -1.19 22.74 5.43
N SER A 170 -2.13 23.09 6.29
CA SER A 170 -2.23 24.42 6.92
C SER A 170 -1.74 24.38 8.37
N GLU A 171 -1.44 25.53 8.97
CA GLU A 171 -1.07 25.61 10.40
C GLU A 171 -2.15 24.99 11.32
N ALA A 172 -3.42 25.08 10.92
CA ALA A 172 -4.53 24.47 11.65
C ALA A 172 -4.47 22.93 11.68
N ASP A 173 -3.72 22.30 10.76
CA ASP A 173 -3.51 20.86 10.72
C ASP A 173 -2.41 20.38 11.67
N GLY A 174 -1.71 21.27 12.38
CA GLY A 174 -0.62 20.89 13.29
C GLY A 174 -0.98 19.78 14.30
N PRO A 175 -2.10 19.86 15.04
CA PRO A 175 -2.53 18.78 15.95
C PRO A 175 -2.79 17.46 15.24
N LYS A 176 -3.39 17.54 14.05
CA LYS A 176 -3.75 16.43 13.18
C LYS A 176 -2.50 15.71 12.65
N ILE A 177 -1.49 16.46 12.21
CA ILE A 177 -0.20 15.94 11.76
C ILE A 177 0.50 15.19 12.90
N ARG A 178 0.53 15.77 14.11
CA ARG A 178 1.14 15.09 15.28
C ARG A 178 0.45 13.77 15.60
N SER A 179 -0.88 13.73 15.59
CA SER A 179 -1.64 12.49 15.78
C SER A 179 -1.33 11.46 14.69
N SER A 180 -1.26 11.88 13.43
CA SER A 180 -0.89 11.00 12.31
C SER A 180 0.54 10.46 12.45
N LEU A 181 1.51 11.28 12.89
CA LEU A 181 2.89 10.81 13.15
C LEU A 181 2.93 9.74 14.24
N ALA A 182 2.20 9.94 15.35
CA ALA A 182 2.10 8.94 16.41
C ALA A 182 1.44 7.64 15.92
N ILE A 183 0.37 7.74 15.10
CA ILE A 183 -0.27 6.56 14.47
C ILE A 183 0.74 5.84 13.57
N LEU A 184 1.42 6.54 12.67
CA LEU A 184 2.41 5.95 11.77
C LEU A 184 3.55 5.29 12.55
N SER A 185 3.94 5.86 13.69
CA SER A 185 4.92 5.22 14.56
C SER A 185 4.41 3.95 15.21
N SER A 186 3.17 3.95 15.72
CA SER A 186 2.54 2.75 16.27
C SER A 186 2.35 1.63 15.24
N ARG A 187 2.24 2.00 13.95
CA ARG A 187 2.18 1.06 12.82
C ARG A 187 3.56 0.63 12.31
N GLY A 188 4.64 1.12 12.91
CA GLY A 188 5.99 0.75 12.52
C GLY A 188 6.44 1.32 11.19
N PHE A 189 5.82 2.40 10.70
CA PHE A 189 6.39 3.19 9.60
C PHE A 189 7.43 4.19 10.12
N LEU A 190 7.24 4.67 11.35
CA LEU A 190 8.13 5.60 12.02
C LEU A 190 8.63 5.04 13.35
N TYR A 191 9.84 5.41 13.75
CA TYR A 191 10.30 5.20 15.12
C TYR A 191 10.58 6.56 15.77
N PRO A 192 10.18 6.76 17.04
CA PRO A 192 10.36 8.03 17.71
C PRO A 192 11.84 8.23 18.05
N ASP A 193 12.32 9.47 17.90
CA ASP A 193 13.61 9.86 18.42
C ASP A 193 13.55 9.91 19.95
N GLY A 194 14.17 8.92 20.59
CA GLY A 194 14.32 8.82 22.05
C GLY A 194 15.32 9.81 22.65
N GLY A 195 15.95 10.64 21.82
CA GLY A 195 16.85 11.72 22.25
C GLY A 195 16.16 12.66 23.24
N SER A 196 16.70 12.71 24.46
CA SER A 196 16.30 13.67 25.49
C SER A 196 17.05 14.98 25.29
N GLU A 197 16.82 15.65 24.17
CA GLU A 197 17.44 16.96 23.93
C GLU A 197 16.73 18.04 24.75
N THR A 198 17.51 18.76 25.57
CA THR A 198 16.99 19.91 26.31
C THR A 198 16.53 20.98 25.33
N GLY A 199 15.24 21.33 25.36
CA GLY A 199 14.65 22.33 24.45
C GLY A 199 13.89 21.76 23.26
N LYS A 200 13.74 20.43 23.16
CA LYS A 200 12.87 19.79 22.16
C LYS A 200 11.42 20.24 22.37
N THR A 201 10.90 21.03 21.42
CA THR A 201 9.55 21.60 21.47
C THR A 201 8.49 20.70 20.82
N GLU A 202 8.92 19.72 20.02
CA GLU A 202 8.06 18.74 19.38
C GLU A 202 8.74 17.37 19.26
N GLU A 203 7.94 16.32 19.14
CA GLU A 203 8.45 14.98 18.86
C GLU A 203 8.99 14.89 17.43
N SER A 204 10.16 14.26 17.32
CA SER A 204 10.81 13.92 16.06
C SER A 204 10.79 12.42 15.87
N TYR A 205 10.71 12.00 14.61
CA TYR A 205 10.60 10.62 14.19
C TYR A 205 11.61 10.33 13.09
N TYR A 206 11.87 9.06 12.85
CA TYR A 206 12.69 8.59 11.73
C TYR A 206 11.94 7.52 10.95
N LEU A 207 12.22 7.44 9.65
CA LEU A 207 11.62 6.44 8.77
C LEU A 207 12.22 5.07 9.04
N THR A 208 11.36 4.09 9.23
CA THR A 208 11.77 2.68 9.36
C THR A 208 12.12 2.08 8.00
N GLN A 209 12.78 0.92 8.01
CA GLN A 209 13.04 0.16 6.78
C GLN A 209 11.77 -0.17 6.00
N ASP A 210 10.65 -0.42 6.67
CA ASP A 210 9.37 -0.74 6.03
C ASP A 210 8.80 0.45 5.26
N ALA A 211 8.93 1.65 5.82
CA ALA A 211 8.53 2.86 5.12
C ALA A 211 9.38 3.08 3.86
N TRP A 212 10.68 2.79 3.91
CA TRP A 212 11.56 2.87 2.75
C TRP A 212 11.23 1.82 1.69
N LEU A 213 11.02 0.57 2.09
CA LEU A 213 10.59 -0.49 1.18
C LEU A 213 9.28 -0.10 0.47
N LEU A 214 8.29 0.38 1.23
CA LEU A 214 7.03 0.87 0.65
C LEU A 214 7.29 1.98 -0.38
N HIS A 215 8.16 2.94 -0.08
CA HIS A 215 8.51 4.01 -1.01
C HIS A 215 9.11 3.47 -2.31
N ASP A 216 10.09 2.58 -2.21
CA ASP A 216 10.80 2.02 -3.35
C ASP A 216 9.86 1.23 -4.28
N TYR A 217 8.88 0.52 -3.73
CA TYR A 217 7.87 -0.20 -4.52
C TYR A 217 6.86 0.72 -5.21
N LEU A 218 6.51 1.84 -4.57
CA LEU A 218 5.55 2.80 -5.10
C LEU A 218 6.13 3.71 -6.19
N GLN A 219 7.45 3.91 -6.27
CA GLN A 219 8.08 4.82 -7.25
C GLN A 219 8.42 4.18 -8.60
N GLN A 220 8.37 2.86 -8.72
CA GLN A 220 8.67 2.13 -9.97
C GLN A 220 7.49 2.10 -10.95
#